data_AF-A0A8C1CLQ5-F1
#
_entry.id   AF-A0A8C1CLQ5-F1
#
_cell.length_a   1.000
_cell.length_b   1.000
_cell.length_c   1.000
_cell.angle_alpha   90.00
_cell.angle_beta   90.00
_cell.angle_gamma   90.00
#
_symmetry.space_group_name_H-M   'P 1'
#
loop_
_entity.id
_entity.type
_entity.pdbx_description
1 polymer ?
#
loop_
_entity_poly.entity_id
_entity_poly.type
_entity_poly.pdbx_seq_one_letter_code
_entity_poly.pdbx_strand_id
1 'polypeptide(L)'
;MTSSDALWPLQNASVSLLLVSHPIRPKAPSATSIPAILKSLQDEWDAVMLHSFTLRQQLQTTRQELSHALYQHDAACRVIARLTKEVTAAREALATLKPQAGLIAPQATPASQPAAVGAGGEAMEISEQVGMTPEIIQKLQDKATVLTTERKKRGKTVPEELVRAEDLGKYRQVASHAGLHSASIPGILSLDLCPTDTNKVLTGGADKNVVVFDRREEQIVATLKGHTKKVSSVIYHPAQSVVFSASPDSTIRVWSVTGGNCVQVIRAHEASVTGLSLHATGDYLLSSSEDQYWAFSDIQTGRVLTKVTDETAGCALTCAQFHPDGLIFGTGTADSQIKIWDLKERTNVANFPGHSGPVTSIAFSENGYYLATGAQDSSLKLWDLRKLKNFKTITLDNNYEVKSLVFDQSGTYLAVGGSDIRVYICKQWSEVLNFPDHSGLVTGVAFGEHAQFLASTGMDRSLKFYSL
;
A
#
# COMPACT_ATOMS: atom_id res chain seq x y z
N MET A 1 -34.94 -4.59 22.79
CA MET A 1 -35.94 -5.44 22.12
C MET A 1 -35.67 -5.32 20.63
N THR A 2 -34.72 -6.12 20.12
CA THR A 2 -34.97 -7.42 19.43
C THR A 2 -35.86 -7.17 18.20
N SER A 3 -35.46 -7.45 16.98
CA SER A 3 -34.52 -8.45 16.46
C SER A 3 -34.34 -8.13 14.96
N SER A 4 -33.12 -8.24 14.42
CA SER A 4 -32.67 -9.37 13.61
C SER A 4 -32.98 -9.24 12.11
N ASP A 5 -32.01 -9.74 11.35
CA ASP A 5 -32.12 -10.24 9.98
C ASP A 5 -32.10 -9.20 8.86
N ALA A 6 -31.42 -9.42 7.73
CA ALA A 6 -30.42 -10.36 7.30
C ALA A 6 -30.07 -9.87 5.88
N LEU A 7 -28.84 -10.14 5.42
CA LEU A 7 -28.56 -10.18 3.98
C LEU A 7 -29.65 -11.05 3.30
N TRP A 8 -30.20 -10.59 2.17
CA TRP A 8 -30.86 -11.28 1.03
C TRP A 8 -32.08 -10.46 0.50
N PRO A 9 -32.51 -10.71 -0.75
CA PRO A 9 -32.38 -9.87 -1.96
C PRO A 9 -33.30 -8.63 -1.98
N LEU A 10 -33.23 -7.78 -3.03
CA LEU A 10 -34.19 -6.67 -3.26
C LEU A 10 -35.61 -7.01 -2.79
N GLN A 11 -36.09 -6.39 -1.71
CA GLN A 11 -37.48 -6.51 -1.25
C GLN A 11 -38.35 -5.48 -1.97
N ASN A 12 -39.63 -5.77 -2.19
CA ASN A 12 -40.55 -4.87 -2.92
C ASN A 12 -40.61 -3.43 -2.35
N ALA A 13 -40.29 -3.25 -1.07
CA ALA A 13 -40.20 -1.92 -0.43
C ALA A 13 -39.00 -1.09 -0.90
N SER A 14 -38.00 -1.71 -1.53
CA SER A 14 -36.79 -1.07 -2.07
C SER A 14 -36.95 -0.57 -3.51
N VAL A 15 -38.10 -0.85 -4.15
CA VAL A 15 -38.40 -0.44 -5.53
C VAL A 15 -39.18 0.87 -5.49
N SER A 16 -38.52 1.98 -5.82
CA SER A 16 -39.18 3.27 -6.03
C SER A 16 -39.92 3.27 -7.38
N LEU A 17 -41.25 3.41 -7.34
CA LEU A 17 -42.09 3.55 -8.53
C LEU A 17 -41.83 4.91 -9.21
N LEU A 18 -41.02 4.91 -10.26
CA LEU A 18 -40.98 6.00 -11.23
C LEU A 18 -42.24 5.92 -12.09
N LEU A 19 -43.32 6.57 -11.64
CA LEU A 19 -44.54 6.79 -12.42
C LEU A 19 -44.25 7.77 -13.55
N VAL A 20 -43.68 7.27 -14.65
CA VAL A 20 -43.62 8.04 -15.89
C VAL A 20 -44.91 7.77 -16.65
N SER A 21 -45.96 8.52 -16.33
CA SER A 21 -47.24 8.45 -17.04
C SER A 21 -47.10 8.95 -18.47
N HIS A 22 -46.69 8.09 -19.38
CA HIS A 22 -46.89 8.33 -20.81
C HIS A 22 -48.39 8.21 -21.08
N PRO A 23 -49.03 9.20 -21.72
CA PRO A 23 -50.43 9.07 -22.09
C PRO A 23 -50.57 7.89 -23.06
N ILE A 24 -51.12 6.77 -22.56
CA ILE A 24 -51.40 5.59 -23.36
C ILE A 24 -52.52 5.98 -24.31
N ARG A 25 -52.20 6.13 -25.60
CA ARG A 25 -53.18 6.43 -26.65
C ARG A 25 -54.26 5.32 -26.61
N PRO A 26 -55.56 5.64 -26.49
CA PRO A 26 -56.60 4.63 -26.40
C PRO A 26 -56.53 3.70 -27.60
N LYS A 27 -56.55 2.38 -27.35
CA LYS A 27 -56.55 1.36 -28.41
C LYS A 27 -57.74 1.63 -29.35
N ALA A 28 -57.48 1.55 -30.66
CA ALA A 28 -58.51 1.78 -31.67
C ALA A 28 -59.76 0.90 -31.41
N PRO A 29 -60.97 1.39 -31.70
CA PRO A 29 -62.23 0.73 -31.32
C PRO A 29 -62.46 -0.66 -31.95
N SER A 30 -61.60 -1.11 -32.87
CA SER A 30 -61.57 -2.48 -33.39
C SER A 30 -60.98 -3.52 -32.42
N ALA A 31 -60.32 -3.09 -31.33
CA ALA A 31 -59.62 -3.96 -30.38
C ALA A 31 -60.43 -4.28 -29.09
N THR A 32 -61.71 -3.91 -29.02
CA THR A 32 -62.57 -4.14 -27.84
C THR A 32 -63.43 -5.39 -27.94
N SER A 33 -63.45 -6.07 -29.09
CA SER A 33 -64.15 -7.35 -29.25
C SER A 33 -63.31 -8.52 -28.74
N ILE A 34 -63.95 -9.51 -28.10
CA ILE A 34 -63.27 -10.72 -27.58
C ILE A 34 -62.42 -11.41 -28.66
N PRO A 35 -62.87 -11.57 -29.92
CA PRO A 35 -62.04 -12.16 -30.98
C PRO A 35 -60.80 -11.32 -31.32
N ALA A 36 -60.90 -9.99 -31.32
CA ALA A 36 -59.77 -9.11 -31.61
C ALA A 36 -58.72 -9.15 -30.49
N ILE A 37 -59.16 -9.25 -29.23
CA ILE A 37 -58.26 -9.41 -28.08
C ILE A 37 -57.50 -10.74 -28.18
N LEU A 38 -58.19 -11.84 -28.46
CA LEU A 38 -57.57 -13.16 -28.65
C LEU A 38 -56.54 -13.15 -29.79
N LYS A 39 -56.86 -12.48 -30.91
CA LYS A 39 -55.93 -12.37 -32.03
C LYS A 39 -54.69 -11.55 -31.66
N SER A 40 -54.86 -10.43 -30.98
CA SER A 40 -53.72 -9.62 -30.51
C SER A 40 -52.82 -10.37 -29.53
N LEU A 41 -53.40 -11.17 -28.62
CA LEU A 41 -52.62 -12.01 -27.70
C LEU A 41 -51.83 -13.08 -28.44
N GLN A 42 -52.40 -13.69 -29.48
CA GLN A 42 -51.68 -14.64 -30.34
C GLN A 42 -50.52 -13.97 -31.06
N ASP A 43 -50.75 -12.80 -31.67
CA ASP A 43 -49.71 -12.10 -32.43
C ASP A 43 -48.53 -11.66 -31.53
N GLU A 44 -48.81 -11.18 -30.32
CA GLU A 44 -47.78 -10.86 -29.31
C GLU A 44 -47.03 -12.11 -28.86
N TRP A 45 -47.75 -13.23 -28.66
CA TRP A 45 -47.13 -14.49 -28.25
C TRP A 45 -46.22 -15.05 -29.35
N ASP A 46 -46.65 -15.00 -30.61
CA ASP A 46 -45.85 -15.41 -31.76
C ASP A 46 -44.58 -14.56 -31.89
N ALA A 47 -44.68 -13.24 -31.69
CA ALA A 47 -43.53 -12.33 -31.69
C ALA A 47 -42.53 -12.66 -30.55
N VAL A 48 -43.03 -12.88 -29.33
CA VAL A 48 -42.20 -13.26 -28.18
C VAL A 48 -41.52 -14.61 -28.40
N MET A 49 -42.24 -15.59 -28.95
CA MET A 49 -41.69 -16.91 -29.25
C MET A 49 -40.58 -16.85 -30.31
N LEU A 50 -40.79 -16.08 -31.39
CA LEU A 50 -39.80 -15.87 -32.44
C LEU A 50 -38.56 -15.15 -31.91
N HIS A 51 -38.74 -14.12 -31.07
CA HIS A 51 -37.64 -13.42 -30.43
C HIS A 51 -36.85 -14.35 -29.48
N SER A 52 -37.55 -15.13 -28.65
CA SER A 52 -36.91 -16.10 -27.75
C SER A 52 -36.12 -17.16 -28.50
N PHE A 53 -36.65 -17.66 -29.63
CA PHE A 53 -35.96 -18.61 -30.49
C PHE A 53 -34.67 -18.01 -31.08
N THR A 54 -34.75 -16.82 -31.66
CA THR A 54 -33.57 -16.11 -32.21
C THR A 54 -32.52 -15.85 -31.15
N LEU A 55 -32.92 -15.43 -29.95
CA LEU A 55 -32.01 -15.20 -28.82
C LEU A 55 -31.30 -16.48 -28.38
N ARG A 56 -32.02 -17.61 -28.31
CA ARG A 56 -31.42 -18.92 -28.00
C ARG A 56 -30.44 -19.36 -29.07
N GLN A 57 -30.75 -19.12 -30.34
CA GLN A 57 -29.85 -19.42 -31.46
C GLN A 57 -28.55 -18.61 -31.35
N GLN A 58 -28.63 -17.30 -31.11
CA GLN A 58 -27.46 -16.45 -30.91
C GLN A 58 -26.62 -16.88 -29.70
N LEU A 59 -27.26 -17.29 -28.61
CA LEU A 59 -26.56 -17.82 -27.43
C LEU A 59 -25.79 -19.11 -27.77
N GLN A 60 -26.38 -20.01 -28.55
CA GLN A 60 -25.70 -21.24 -28.98
C GLN A 60 -24.52 -20.94 -29.90
N THR A 61 -24.66 -20.03 -30.87
CA THR A 61 -23.58 -19.62 -31.77
C THR A 61 -22.41 -19.00 -31.00
N THR A 62 -22.69 -18.05 -30.11
CA THR A 62 -21.65 -17.40 -29.29
C THR A 62 -20.96 -18.37 -28.34
N ARG A 63 -21.69 -19.35 -27.79
CA ARG A 63 -21.10 -20.43 -26.99
C ARG A 63 -20.15 -21.29 -27.82
N GLN A 64 -20.50 -21.59 -29.08
CA GLN A 64 -19.65 -22.37 -29.97
C GLN A 64 -18.38 -21.59 -30.35
N GLU A 65 -18.50 -20.30 -30.68
CA GLU A 65 -17.36 -19.42 -30.94
C GLU A 65 -16.42 -19.32 -29.73
N LEU A 66 -16.98 -19.15 -28.53
CA LEU A 66 -16.22 -19.12 -27.29
C LEU A 66 -15.49 -20.45 -27.05
N SER A 67 -16.14 -21.59 -27.32
CA SER A 67 -15.48 -22.89 -27.19
C SER A 67 -14.29 -23.02 -28.15
N HIS A 68 -14.44 -22.56 -29.39
CA HIS A 68 -13.38 -22.58 -30.39
C HIS A 68 -12.21 -21.65 -30.00
N ALA A 69 -12.51 -20.44 -29.52
CA ALA A 69 -11.51 -19.50 -29.03
C ALA A 69 -10.71 -20.07 -27.85
N LEU A 70 -11.36 -20.79 -26.92
CA LEU A 70 -10.67 -21.45 -25.80
C LEU A 70 -9.73 -22.56 -26.29
N TYR A 71 -10.14 -23.37 -27.28
CA TYR A 71 -9.26 -24.37 -27.87
C TYR A 71 -8.06 -23.74 -28.58
N GLN A 72 -8.26 -22.65 -29.32
CA GLN A 72 -7.17 -21.92 -29.96
C GLN A 72 -6.21 -21.31 -28.94
N HIS A 73 -6.74 -20.79 -27.82
CA HIS A 73 -5.93 -20.26 -26.74
C HIS A 73 -5.05 -21.35 -26.10
N ASP A 74 -5.60 -22.54 -25.79
CA ASP A 74 -4.79 -23.66 -25.28
C ASP A 74 -3.70 -24.08 -26.28
N ALA A 75 -4.03 -24.14 -27.57
CA ALA A 75 -3.06 -24.43 -28.62
C ALA A 75 -1.94 -23.37 -28.68
N ALA A 76 -2.28 -22.09 -28.58
CA ALA A 76 -1.30 -21.00 -28.55
C ALA A 76 -0.39 -21.07 -27.31
N CYS A 77 -0.94 -21.39 -26.13
CA CYS A 77 -0.15 -21.60 -24.91
C CYS A 77 0.87 -22.73 -25.07
N ARG A 78 0.51 -23.83 -25.76
CA ARG A 78 1.45 -24.92 -26.06
C ARG A 78 2.58 -24.48 -27.00
N VAL A 79 2.28 -23.62 -27.97
CA VAL A 79 3.30 -23.04 -28.87
C VAL A 79 4.28 -22.18 -28.07
N ILE A 80 3.78 -21.33 -27.17
CA ILE A 80 4.63 -20.51 -26.31
C ILE A 80 5.55 -21.38 -25.46
N ALA A 81 5.02 -22.43 -24.82
CA ALA A 81 5.80 -23.36 -24.01
C ALA A 81 6.91 -24.06 -24.82
N ARG A 82 6.61 -24.44 -26.07
CA ARG A 82 7.62 -25.02 -26.98
C ARG A 82 8.70 -24.00 -27.34
N LEU A 83 8.31 -22.78 -27.72
CA LEU A 83 9.26 -21.72 -28.06
C LEU A 83 10.15 -21.34 -26.88
N THR A 84 9.61 -21.31 -25.65
CA THR A 84 10.43 -21.06 -24.45
C THR A 84 11.49 -22.14 -24.26
N LYS A 85 11.14 -23.40 -24.52
CA LYS A 85 12.08 -24.52 -24.46
C LYS A 85 13.16 -24.45 -25.55
N GLU A 86 12.79 -24.06 -26.78
CA GLU A 86 13.75 -23.89 -27.88
C GLU A 86 14.69 -22.70 -27.63
N VAL A 87 14.17 -21.58 -27.11
CA VAL A 87 14.98 -20.40 -26.76
C VAL A 87 15.95 -20.68 -25.62
N THR A 88 15.53 -21.42 -24.59
CA THR A 88 16.40 -21.80 -23.47
C THR A 88 17.52 -22.73 -23.94
N ALA A 89 17.20 -23.76 -24.73
CA ALA A 89 18.20 -24.64 -25.33
C ALA A 89 19.20 -23.89 -26.23
N ALA A 90 18.73 -22.92 -27.04
CA ALA A 90 19.59 -22.10 -27.88
C ALA A 90 20.53 -21.20 -27.05
N ARG A 91 20.03 -20.62 -25.95
CA ARG A 91 20.85 -19.82 -25.02
C ARG A 91 21.92 -20.67 -24.34
N GLU A 92 21.58 -21.89 -23.91
CA GLU A 92 22.54 -22.84 -23.31
C GLU A 92 23.61 -23.25 -24.33
N ALA A 93 23.22 -23.59 -25.56
CA ALA A 93 24.18 -23.90 -26.63
C ALA A 93 25.15 -22.74 -26.91
N LEU A 94 24.65 -21.50 -26.99
CA LEU A 94 25.49 -20.31 -27.17
C LEU A 94 26.44 -20.07 -25.98
N ALA A 95 26.00 -20.35 -24.75
CA ALA A 95 26.86 -20.26 -23.57
C ALA A 95 28.01 -21.27 -23.62
N THR A 96 27.77 -22.48 -24.15
CA THR A 96 28.82 -23.51 -24.29
C THR A 96 29.82 -23.25 -25.42
N LEU A 97 29.44 -22.49 -26.45
CA LEU A 97 30.32 -22.17 -27.59
C LEU A 97 31.25 -20.97 -27.34
N LYS A 98 30.84 -19.99 -26.51
CA LYS A 98 31.67 -18.82 -26.17
C LYS A 98 33.04 -19.13 -25.50
N PRO A 99 33.25 -20.18 -24.69
CA PRO A 99 34.58 -20.48 -24.16
C PRO A 99 35.60 -21.03 -25.18
N GLN A 100 35.22 -21.33 -26.43
CA GLN A 100 36.14 -21.89 -27.44
C GLN A 100 36.60 -20.89 -28.52
N ALA A 101 36.01 -19.69 -28.62
CA ALA A 101 36.34 -18.70 -29.65
C ALA A 101 37.38 -17.65 -29.21
N GLY A 102 37.99 -17.82 -28.03
CA GLY A 102 38.88 -16.85 -27.40
C GLY A 102 40.36 -17.23 -27.38
N LEU A 103 40.92 -17.81 -28.45
CA LEU A 103 42.36 -18.01 -28.60
C LEU A 103 42.75 -17.88 -30.09
N ILE A 104 43.31 -16.72 -30.44
CA ILE A 104 44.43 -16.47 -31.39
C ILE A 104 44.38 -14.98 -31.77
N ALA A 105 45.31 -14.20 -31.23
CA ALA A 105 45.79 -12.96 -31.84
C ALA A 105 47.27 -12.79 -31.48
N PRO A 106 48.19 -12.68 -32.46
CA PRO A 106 49.55 -12.25 -32.20
C PRO A 106 49.72 -10.73 -32.34
N GLN A 107 50.68 -10.23 -31.55
CA GLN A 107 51.08 -8.86 -31.30
C GLN A 107 51.72 -8.14 -32.51
N ALA A 108 51.58 -6.80 -32.57
CA ALA A 108 52.66 -5.88 -32.95
C ALA A 108 52.36 -4.44 -32.47
N THR A 109 53.44 -3.73 -32.11
CA THR A 109 53.62 -2.52 -31.28
C THR A 109 53.50 -1.15 -32.00
N PRO A 110 53.57 0.01 -31.29
CA PRO A 110 52.82 1.25 -31.58
C PRO A 110 53.65 2.43 -32.13
N ALA A 111 52.98 3.53 -32.52
CA ALA A 111 53.59 4.84 -32.79
C ALA A 111 52.76 6.04 -32.25
N SER A 112 53.32 6.68 -31.21
CA SER A 112 53.37 8.11 -30.81
C SER A 112 52.30 9.16 -31.22
N GLN A 113 51.50 9.62 -30.23
CA GLN A 113 51.33 10.98 -29.61
C GLN A 113 51.50 12.30 -30.41
N PRO A 114 51.06 13.51 -29.90
CA PRO A 114 50.23 13.85 -28.72
C PRO A 114 49.20 15.03 -28.92
N ALA A 115 48.32 15.25 -27.91
CA ALA A 115 47.78 16.54 -27.39
C ALA A 115 46.37 16.34 -26.79
N ALA A 116 45.88 16.95 -25.70
CA ALA A 116 46.44 17.72 -24.59
C ALA A 116 45.29 17.91 -23.56
N VAL A 117 45.65 17.98 -22.26
CA VAL A 117 44.99 18.67 -21.12
C VAL A 117 43.51 18.39 -20.77
N GLY A 118 43.25 18.03 -19.49
CA GLY A 118 42.06 18.52 -18.79
C GLY A 118 41.44 17.66 -17.71
N ALA A 119 41.76 18.00 -16.46
CA ALA A 119 40.90 17.94 -15.26
C ALA A 119 40.45 16.58 -14.69
N GLY A 120 40.91 16.34 -13.46
CA GLY A 120 40.31 15.36 -12.56
C GLY A 120 38.88 15.73 -12.20
N GLY A 121 38.02 14.72 -12.22
CA GLY A 121 36.70 14.70 -11.65
C GLY A 121 36.47 13.26 -11.19
N GLU A 122 36.25 13.10 -9.89
CA GLU A 122 35.98 11.83 -9.23
C GLU A 122 34.91 11.05 -9.99
N ALA A 123 35.26 9.83 -10.40
CA ALA A 123 34.31 8.91 -10.97
C ALA A 123 33.26 8.59 -9.89
N MET A 124 32.03 9.05 -10.11
CA MET A 124 30.85 8.48 -9.47
C MET A 124 30.91 6.97 -9.65
N GLU A 125 31.07 6.24 -8.55
CA GLU A 125 30.81 4.81 -8.52
C GLU A 125 29.34 4.61 -8.94
N ILE A 126 29.16 4.11 -10.16
CA ILE A 126 27.90 3.58 -10.64
C ILE A 126 27.54 2.47 -9.65
N SER A 127 26.55 2.71 -8.79
CA SER A 127 26.01 1.69 -7.91
C SER A 127 25.52 0.54 -8.78
N GLU A 128 26.28 -0.54 -8.84
CA GLU A 128 25.90 -1.76 -9.54
C GLU A 128 24.53 -2.18 -8.99
N GLN A 129 23.49 -2.08 -9.82
CA GLN A 129 22.17 -2.62 -9.52
C GLN A 129 22.30 -4.15 -9.55
N VAL A 130 22.65 -4.71 -8.40
CA VAL A 130 22.63 -6.15 -8.19
C VAL A 130 21.15 -6.53 -8.09
N GLY A 131 20.58 -6.93 -9.22
CA GLY A 131 19.19 -7.37 -9.28
C GLY A 131 18.89 -8.44 -8.22
N MET A 132 17.62 -8.57 -7.83
CA MET A 132 17.22 -9.55 -6.81
C MET A 132 17.68 -10.95 -7.18
N THR A 133 18.58 -11.51 -6.37
CA THR A 133 19.07 -12.87 -6.56
C THR A 133 17.93 -13.86 -6.27
N PRO A 134 17.94 -15.06 -6.88
CA PRO A 134 16.92 -16.07 -6.64
C PRO A 134 16.82 -16.47 -5.16
N GLU A 135 17.94 -16.41 -4.42
CA GLU A 135 17.98 -16.67 -2.97
C GLU A 135 17.18 -15.66 -2.16
N ILE A 136 17.28 -14.36 -2.50
CA ILE A 136 16.49 -13.31 -1.85
C ILE A 136 15.01 -13.56 -2.13
N ILE A 137 14.64 -13.81 -3.38
CA ILE A 137 13.25 -14.08 -3.77
C ILE A 137 12.70 -15.29 -3.01
N GLN A 138 13.48 -16.37 -2.89
CA GLN A 138 13.09 -17.56 -2.13
C GLN A 138 12.88 -17.23 -0.65
N LYS A 139 13.80 -16.49 -0.02
CA LYS A 139 13.68 -16.06 1.38
C LYS A 139 12.42 -15.23 1.62
N LEU A 140 12.10 -14.31 0.70
CA LEU A 140 10.90 -13.50 0.76
C LEU A 140 9.64 -14.38 0.65
N GLN A 141 9.62 -15.34 -0.27
CA GLN A 141 8.52 -16.29 -0.43
C GLN A 141 8.34 -17.20 0.78
N ASP A 142 9.42 -17.78 1.30
CA ASP A 142 9.36 -18.65 2.48
C ASP A 142 8.78 -17.87 3.68
N LYS A 143 9.25 -16.65 3.92
CA LYS A 143 8.70 -15.80 4.98
C LYS A 143 7.22 -15.47 4.73
N ALA A 144 6.84 -15.14 3.50
CA ALA A 144 5.45 -14.88 3.14
C ALA A 144 4.55 -16.10 3.39
N THR A 145 5.02 -17.31 3.09
CA THR A 145 4.26 -18.55 3.36
C THR A 145 4.05 -18.75 4.86
N VAL A 146 5.08 -18.53 5.68
CA VAL A 146 4.97 -18.61 7.14
C VAL A 146 3.94 -17.61 7.65
N LEU A 147 4.06 -16.32 7.28
CA LEU A 147 3.14 -15.27 7.71
C LEU A 147 1.70 -15.53 7.24
N THR A 148 1.54 -16.01 6.01
CA THR A 148 0.22 -16.39 5.49
C THR A 148 -0.38 -17.57 6.28
N THR A 149 0.43 -18.56 6.65
CA THR A 149 -0.05 -19.70 7.46
C THR A 149 -0.38 -19.27 8.89
N GLU A 150 0.42 -18.43 9.53
CA GLU A 150 0.15 -17.86 10.85
C GLU A 150 -1.13 -17.04 10.84
N ARG A 151 -1.34 -16.22 9.80
CA ARG A 151 -2.58 -15.46 9.62
C ARG A 151 -3.78 -16.38 9.43
N LYS A 152 -3.67 -17.44 8.62
CA LYS A 152 -4.73 -18.43 8.44
C LYS A 152 -5.07 -19.17 9.74
N LYS A 153 -4.06 -19.46 10.57
CA LYS A 153 -4.22 -20.05 11.91
C LYS A 153 -4.92 -19.07 12.87
N ARG A 154 -4.51 -17.80 12.88
CA ARG A 154 -5.15 -16.72 13.64
C ARG A 154 -6.60 -16.49 13.19
N GLY A 155 -6.91 -16.73 11.91
CA GLY A 155 -8.26 -16.67 11.38
C GLY A 155 -8.98 -15.37 11.76
N LYS A 156 -10.21 -15.50 12.28
CA LYS A 156 -11.00 -14.38 12.85
C LYS A 156 -10.89 -14.29 14.37
N THR A 157 -10.03 -15.07 15.03
CA THR A 157 -9.92 -15.03 16.49
C THR A 157 -9.17 -13.76 16.88
N VAL A 158 -9.90 -12.83 17.48
CA VAL A 158 -9.35 -11.63 18.08
C VAL A 158 -8.59 -12.05 19.35
N PRO A 159 -7.37 -11.55 19.61
CA PRO A 159 -6.65 -11.84 20.85
C PRO A 159 -7.52 -11.51 22.07
N GLU A 160 -7.54 -12.39 23.08
CA GLU A 160 -8.35 -12.17 24.30
C GLU A 160 -7.90 -10.93 25.08
N GLU A 161 -6.63 -10.56 24.96
CA GLU A 161 -6.02 -9.40 25.60
C GLU A 161 -6.31 -8.08 24.87
N LEU A 162 -6.97 -8.11 23.69
CA LEU A 162 -7.31 -6.90 22.96
C LEU A 162 -8.36 -6.09 23.74
N VAL A 163 -8.09 -4.79 23.90
CA VAL A 163 -9.03 -3.88 24.55
C VAL A 163 -10.36 -3.84 23.78
N ARG A 164 -11.47 -3.97 24.52
CA ARG A 164 -12.82 -3.91 23.96
C ARG A 164 -13.16 -2.49 23.51
N ALA A 165 -14.01 -2.37 22.50
CA ALA A 165 -14.41 -1.07 21.96
C ALA A 165 -15.03 -0.13 23.01
N GLU A 166 -15.77 -0.67 23.98
CA GLU A 166 -16.36 0.10 25.07
C GLU A 166 -15.32 0.75 25.99
N ASP A 167 -14.21 0.06 26.19
CA ASP A 167 -13.10 0.52 27.01
C ASP A 167 -12.19 1.46 26.21
N LEU A 168 -12.03 1.20 24.91
CA LEU A 168 -11.35 2.10 24.00
C LEU A 168 -12.02 3.49 23.97
N GLY A 169 -13.35 3.54 23.93
CA GLY A 169 -14.11 4.81 23.99
C GLY A 169 -13.95 5.60 25.30
N LYS A 170 -13.38 5.01 26.35
CA LYS A 170 -13.10 5.67 27.63
C LYS A 170 -11.68 6.21 27.73
N TYR A 171 -10.84 6.03 26.70
CA TYR A 171 -9.45 6.48 26.75
C TYR A 171 -9.38 7.97 27.05
N ARG A 172 -8.34 8.38 27.77
CA ARG A 172 -8.03 9.76 28.08
C ARG A 172 -6.54 9.99 27.89
N GLN A 173 -6.16 11.24 27.65
CA GLN A 173 -4.77 11.64 27.62
C GLN A 173 -4.14 11.40 29.00
N VAL A 174 -3.20 10.45 29.09
CA VAL A 174 -2.50 10.12 30.34
C VAL A 174 -1.19 10.89 30.45
N ALA A 175 -0.50 11.05 29.33
CA ALA A 175 0.78 11.75 29.28
C ALA A 175 0.89 12.62 28.03
N SER A 176 1.58 13.75 28.17
CA SER A 176 1.88 14.67 27.08
C SER A 176 3.29 15.21 27.27
N HIS A 177 4.21 14.75 26.43
CA HIS A 177 5.60 15.16 26.45
C HIS A 177 5.81 16.23 25.37
N ALA A 178 5.94 17.48 25.80
CA ALA A 178 6.38 18.57 24.96
C ALA A 178 7.89 18.77 25.17
N GLY A 179 8.67 18.86 24.09
CA GLY A 179 10.12 19.14 24.17
C GLY A 179 11.05 17.99 23.76
N LEU A 180 10.54 16.94 23.12
CA LEU A 180 11.40 15.92 22.49
C LEU A 180 12.27 16.51 21.36
N HIS A 181 11.71 17.48 20.65
CA HIS A 181 12.37 18.17 19.53
C HIS A 181 12.55 19.66 19.84
N SER A 182 13.38 20.32 19.04
CA SER A 182 13.70 21.75 19.21
C SER A 182 12.46 22.63 19.40
N ALA A 183 12.49 23.51 20.40
CA ALA A 183 11.42 24.49 20.62
C ALA A 183 11.32 25.53 19.50
N SER A 184 12.41 25.79 18.76
CA SER A 184 12.47 26.82 17.72
C SER A 184 11.75 26.43 16.43
N ILE A 185 11.68 25.13 16.11
CA ILE A 185 11.09 24.61 14.89
C ILE A 185 9.92 23.73 15.27
N PRO A 186 8.67 24.15 15.00
CA PRO A 186 7.52 23.37 15.40
C PRO A 186 7.32 22.13 14.52
N GLY A 187 7.05 21.01 15.18
CA GLY A 187 6.43 19.83 14.59
C GLY A 187 7.24 18.55 14.71
N ILE A 188 6.56 17.53 15.21
CA ILE A 188 6.95 16.14 15.03
C ILE A 188 6.20 15.67 13.78
N LEU A 189 6.88 14.99 12.86
CA LEU A 189 6.34 14.66 11.53
C LEU A 189 6.01 13.18 11.36
N SER A 190 6.67 12.32 12.13
CA SER A 190 6.49 10.88 12.06
C SER A 190 6.71 10.24 13.43
N LEU A 191 6.03 9.12 13.62
CA LEU A 191 5.97 8.34 14.84
C LEU A 191 6.03 6.87 14.46
N ASP A 192 6.82 6.09 15.19
CA ASP A 192 6.74 4.64 15.18
C ASP A 192 7.02 4.07 16.58
N LEU A 193 6.48 2.89 16.86
CA LEU A 193 6.66 2.19 18.13
C LEU A 193 7.50 0.94 17.91
N CYS A 194 8.36 0.58 18.86
CA CYS A 194 9.06 -0.68 18.79
C CYS A 194 8.04 -1.85 18.93
N PRO A 195 7.94 -2.76 17.95
CA PRO A 195 6.94 -3.84 17.99
C PRO A 195 7.10 -4.82 19.16
N THR A 196 8.32 -5.02 19.66
CA THR A 196 8.62 -5.95 20.77
C THR A 196 8.55 -5.29 22.14
N ASP A 197 8.85 -4.00 22.23
CA ASP A 197 8.74 -3.21 23.46
C ASP A 197 8.07 -1.88 23.16
N THR A 198 6.74 -1.87 23.23
CA THR A 198 5.93 -0.71 22.85
C THR A 198 6.15 0.54 23.71
N ASN A 199 6.96 0.44 24.77
CA ASN A 199 7.38 1.59 25.57
C ASN A 199 8.44 2.45 24.85
N LYS A 200 9.19 1.86 23.92
CA LYS A 200 10.16 2.61 23.11
C LYS A 200 9.46 3.22 21.92
N VAL A 201 9.51 4.54 21.87
CA VAL A 201 8.88 5.37 20.86
C VAL A 201 9.95 6.06 20.03
N LEU A 202 9.75 6.07 18.72
CA LEU A 202 10.62 6.74 17.76
C LEU A 202 9.88 7.92 17.15
N THR A 203 10.47 9.11 17.23
CA THR A 203 9.89 10.33 16.66
C THR A 203 10.84 10.99 15.68
N GLY A 204 10.31 11.39 14.52
CA GLY A 204 11.03 12.15 13.50
C GLY A 204 10.60 13.62 13.53
N GLY A 205 11.55 14.53 13.73
CA GLY A 205 11.27 15.95 13.91
C GLY A 205 11.43 16.81 12.66
N ALA A 206 10.73 17.94 12.65
CA ALA A 206 11.01 19.05 11.74
C ALA A 206 12.41 19.67 11.97
N ASP A 207 12.96 19.47 13.17
CA ASP A 207 14.31 19.88 13.59
C ASP A 207 15.45 19.00 13.07
N LYS A 208 15.14 18.07 12.15
CA LYS A 208 16.08 17.15 11.47
C LYS A 208 16.63 16.04 12.37
N ASN A 209 16.18 15.96 13.62
CA ASN A 209 16.63 14.94 14.56
C ASN A 209 15.63 13.79 14.56
N VAL A 210 16.15 12.60 14.87
CA VAL A 210 15.36 11.43 15.22
C VAL A 210 15.57 11.17 16.70
N VAL A 211 14.50 11.01 17.45
CA VAL A 211 14.56 10.85 18.91
C VAL A 211 13.96 9.51 19.28
N VAL A 212 14.68 8.76 20.10
CA VAL A 212 14.20 7.53 20.74
C VAL A 212 13.84 7.88 22.17
N PHE A 213 12.57 7.74 22.51
CA PHE A 213 12.00 8.04 23.82
C PHE A 213 11.55 6.75 24.50
N ASP A 214 11.90 6.57 25.78
CA ASP A 214 11.37 5.48 26.60
C ASP A 214 10.24 6.00 27.47
N ARG A 215 9.04 5.46 27.25
CA ARG A 215 7.84 5.79 28.01
C ARG A 215 7.91 5.34 29.47
N ARG A 216 8.60 4.22 29.79
CA ARG A 216 8.65 3.70 31.17
C ARG A 216 9.50 4.56 32.08
N GLU A 217 10.64 5.01 31.56
CA GLU A 217 11.58 5.86 32.30
C GLU A 217 11.29 7.36 32.09
N GLU A 218 10.42 7.69 31.14
CA GLU A 218 10.13 9.06 30.69
C GLU A 218 11.39 9.83 30.28
N GLN A 219 12.37 9.14 29.70
CA GLN A 219 13.65 9.70 29.29
C GLN A 219 13.90 9.56 27.78
N ILE A 220 14.71 10.48 27.26
CA ILE A 220 15.26 10.36 25.91
C ILE A 220 16.43 9.38 25.96
N VAL A 221 16.28 8.24 25.29
CA VAL A 221 17.31 7.20 25.20
C VAL A 221 18.42 7.66 24.26
N ALA A 222 18.05 8.21 23.10
CA ALA A 222 19.01 8.65 22.10
C ALA A 222 18.44 9.79 21.24
N THR A 223 19.31 10.76 20.92
CA THR A 223 19.03 11.81 19.93
C THR A 223 19.99 11.66 18.76
N LEU A 224 19.46 11.18 17.64
CA LEU A 224 20.20 10.84 16.45
C LEU A 224 20.23 12.05 15.51
N LYS A 225 21.41 12.64 15.33
CA LYS A 225 21.61 13.86 14.54
C LYS A 225 22.40 13.53 13.28
N GLY A 226 21.91 13.98 12.12
CA GLY A 226 22.68 13.89 10.89
C GLY A 226 21.91 14.19 9.60
N HIS A 227 20.59 14.14 9.60
CA HIS A 227 19.81 14.62 8.45
C HIS A 227 20.00 16.12 8.23
N THR A 228 19.99 16.53 6.96
CA THR A 228 20.16 17.96 6.59
C THR A 228 18.84 18.69 6.44
N LYS A 229 17.73 17.95 6.31
CA LYS A 229 16.34 18.42 6.26
C LYS A 229 15.48 17.68 7.29
N LYS A 230 14.21 18.08 7.40
CA LYS A 230 13.21 17.46 8.29
C LYS A 230 13.11 15.95 8.07
N VAL A 231 12.71 15.18 9.08
CA VAL A 231 12.55 13.72 8.95
C VAL A 231 11.12 13.43 8.49
N SER A 232 10.95 12.79 7.34
CA SER A 232 9.63 12.51 6.75
C SER A 232 9.00 11.23 7.28
N SER A 233 9.81 10.20 7.54
CA SER A 233 9.33 8.92 8.06
C SER A 233 10.39 8.28 8.96
N VAL A 234 9.94 7.54 9.96
CA VAL A 234 10.78 6.79 10.88
C VAL A 234 10.23 5.39 11.06
N ILE A 235 11.11 4.40 11.23
CA ILE A 235 10.72 3.01 11.49
C ILE A 235 11.64 2.39 12.52
N TYR A 236 11.07 1.67 13.47
CA TYR A 236 11.78 0.86 14.44
C TYR A 236 11.92 -0.58 13.92
N HIS A 237 13.13 -1.14 13.98
CA HIS A 237 13.31 -2.55 13.62
C HIS A 237 12.69 -3.48 14.69
N PRO A 238 11.93 -4.54 14.33
CA PRO A 238 11.21 -5.37 15.31
C PRO A 238 12.11 -6.15 16.28
N ALA A 239 13.24 -6.69 15.83
CA ALA A 239 14.11 -7.54 16.65
C ALA A 239 15.45 -6.90 17.09
N GLN A 240 16.08 -6.11 16.21
CA GLN A 240 17.35 -5.44 16.47
C GLN A 240 17.15 -4.03 17.03
N SER A 241 18.12 -3.53 17.81
CA SER A 241 18.15 -2.16 18.32
C SER A 241 18.62 -1.15 17.26
N VAL A 242 17.98 -1.19 16.09
CA VAL A 242 18.30 -0.39 14.92
C VAL A 242 17.04 0.38 14.51
N VAL A 243 17.22 1.63 14.09
CA VAL A 243 16.12 2.47 13.62
C VAL A 243 16.46 3.08 12.26
N PHE A 244 15.42 3.34 11.48
CA PHE A 244 15.51 3.87 10.14
C PHE A 244 14.84 5.22 10.07
N SER A 245 15.43 6.13 9.30
CA SER A 245 14.82 7.42 9.03
C SER A 245 14.99 7.81 7.57
N ALA A 246 13.92 8.37 7.01
CA ALA A 246 13.90 8.96 5.68
C ALA A 246 13.74 10.48 5.79
N SER A 247 14.31 11.19 4.83
CA SER A 247 14.22 12.66 4.79
C SER A 247 14.11 13.18 3.36
N PRO A 248 13.56 14.40 3.18
CA PRO A 248 13.64 15.15 1.92
C PRO A 248 15.07 15.51 1.50
N ASP A 249 16.10 15.14 2.27
CA ASP A 249 17.50 15.29 1.90
C ASP A 249 18.03 14.17 0.98
N SER A 250 17.12 13.36 0.41
CA SER A 250 17.39 12.22 -0.48
C SER A 250 18.13 11.03 0.18
N THR A 251 18.29 11.05 1.50
CA THR A 251 18.96 9.98 2.22
C THR A 251 18.01 9.18 3.10
N ILE A 252 18.28 7.88 3.18
CA ILE A 252 17.73 6.99 4.20
C ILE A 252 18.89 6.62 5.11
N ARG A 253 18.72 6.80 6.41
CA ARG A 253 19.77 6.54 7.39
C ARG A 253 19.38 5.38 8.28
N VAL A 254 20.35 4.50 8.51
CA VAL A 254 20.28 3.40 9.45
C VAL A 254 21.06 3.81 10.69
N TRP A 255 20.43 3.72 11.85
CA TRP A 255 21.01 4.16 13.12
C TRP A 255 21.04 3.02 14.11
N SER A 256 22.13 2.92 14.87
CA SER A 256 22.20 2.07 16.05
C SER A 256 21.69 2.86 17.25
N VAL A 257 20.68 2.34 17.95
CA VAL A 257 20.12 2.99 19.15
C VAL A 257 21.11 2.96 20.30
N THR A 258 21.82 1.84 20.48
CA THR A 258 22.82 1.67 21.56
C THR A 258 24.05 2.53 21.34
N GLY A 259 24.48 2.70 20.08
CA GLY A 259 25.64 3.52 19.75
C GLY A 259 25.34 5.00 19.52
N GLY A 260 24.07 5.37 19.31
CA GLY A 260 23.67 6.73 18.95
C GLY A 260 24.23 7.23 17.61
N ASN A 261 24.80 6.33 16.80
CA ASN A 261 25.55 6.66 15.59
C ASN A 261 24.83 6.17 14.34
N CYS A 262 25.07 6.88 13.23
CA CYS A 262 24.63 6.45 11.91
C CYS A 262 25.53 5.30 11.43
N VAL A 263 24.94 4.12 11.25
CA VAL A 263 25.66 2.91 10.80
C VAL A 263 25.80 2.90 9.28
N GLN A 264 24.72 3.24 8.56
CA GLN A 264 24.68 3.26 7.11
C GLN A 264 23.88 4.44 6.58
N VAL A 265 24.26 4.92 5.40
CA VAL A 265 23.52 5.94 4.64
C VAL A 265 23.21 5.38 3.25
N ILE A 266 21.93 5.12 3.00
CA ILE A 266 21.43 4.58 1.73
C ILE A 266 20.98 5.76 0.86
N ARG A 267 21.57 5.88 -0.33
CA ARG A 267 21.27 6.92 -1.34
C ARG A 267 20.58 6.29 -2.55
N ALA A 268 19.31 5.91 -2.36
CA ALA A 268 18.53 5.28 -3.43
C ALA A 268 17.85 6.29 -4.38
N HIS A 269 17.64 7.52 -3.92
CA HIS A 269 16.83 8.52 -4.59
C HIS A 269 17.60 9.80 -4.84
N GLU A 270 17.18 10.55 -5.86
CA GLU A 270 17.74 11.87 -6.19
C GLU A 270 16.85 13.02 -5.68
N ALA A 271 15.61 12.71 -5.27
CA ALA A 271 14.64 13.64 -4.74
C ALA A 271 14.24 13.30 -3.29
N SER A 272 13.21 13.98 -2.81
CA SER A 272 12.68 13.82 -1.45
C SER A 272 12.14 12.40 -1.23
N VAL A 273 12.61 11.73 -0.17
CA VAL A 273 12.06 10.43 0.24
C VAL A 273 10.79 10.66 1.05
N THR A 274 9.67 10.20 0.54
CA THR A 274 8.32 10.48 1.05
C THR A 274 7.72 9.32 1.83
N GLY A 275 8.12 8.09 1.51
CA GLY A 275 7.65 6.88 2.18
C GLY A 275 8.80 5.95 2.50
N LEU A 276 8.66 5.26 3.62
CA LEU A 276 9.58 4.24 4.09
C LEU A 276 8.74 3.10 4.67
N SER A 277 9.11 1.85 4.36
CA SER A 277 8.50 0.67 4.95
C SER A 277 9.53 -0.43 5.12
N LEU A 278 9.53 -1.08 6.29
CA LEU A 278 10.37 -2.26 6.55
C LEU A 278 9.68 -3.51 6.01
N HIS A 279 10.45 -4.38 5.37
CA HIS A 279 9.96 -5.69 4.96
C HIS A 279 9.78 -6.62 6.16
N ALA A 280 8.82 -7.54 6.12
CA ALA A 280 8.50 -8.44 7.24
C ALA A 280 9.64 -9.42 7.63
N THR A 281 10.69 -9.55 6.82
CA THR A 281 11.92 -10.28 7.20
C THR A 281 12.81 -9.48 8.16
N GLY A 282 12.71 -8.16 8.17
CA GLY A 282 13.59 -7.26 8.93
C GLY A 282 14.88 -6.87 8.21
N ASP A 283 15.22 -7.51 7.09
CA ASP A 283 16.51 -7.30 6.41
C ASP A 283 16.48 -6.25 5.29
N TYR A 284 15.30 -5.89 4.80
CA TYR A 284 15.15 -5.03 3.63
C TYR A 284 14.21 -3.85 3.87
N LEU A 285 14.52 -2.72 3.23
CA LEU A 285 13.72 -1.51 3.24
C LEU A 285 13.14 -1.21 1.87
N LEU A 286 11.87 -0.82 1.86
CA LEU A 286 11.22 -0.15 0.74
C LEU A 286 11.23 1.35 0.99
N SER A 287 11.61 2.11 -0.03
CA SER A 287 11.50 3.56 -0.04
C SER A 287 10.78 4.04 -1.27
N SER A 288 10.02 5.12 -1.12
CA SER A 288 9.38 5.85 -2.21
C SER A 288 9.76 7.31 -2.18
N SER A 289 9.76 7.95 -3.35
CA SER A 289 10.27 9.30 -3.50
C SER A 289 9.53 10.10 -4.56
N GLU A 290 9.68 11.42 -4.48
CA GLU A 290 9.19 12.38 -5.47
C GLU A 290 9.90 12.21 -6.83
N ASP A 291 11.03 11.49 -6.89
CA ASP A 291 11.71 11.12 -8.13
C ASP A 291 10.92 10.10 -8.98
N GLN A 292 9.72 9.70 -8.53
CA GLN A 292 8.79 8.75 -9.19
C GLN A 292 9.21 7.27 -9.04
N TYR A 293 10.35 7.01 -8.42
CA TYR A 293 10.83 5.65 -8.21
C TYR A 293 10.48 5.16 -6.82
N TRP A 294 10.23 3.86 -6.74
CA TRP A 294 10.39 3.12 -5.50
C TRP A 294 11.71 2.33 -5.56
N ALA A 295 12.33 2.12 -4.41
CA ALA A 295 13.56 1.36 -4.29
C ALA A 295 13.48 0.33 -3.18
N PHE A 296 14.11 -0.82 -3.41
CA PHE A 296 14.25 -1.92 -2.45
C PHE A 296 15.74 -2.06 -2.11
N SER A 297 16.06 -1.87 -0.83
CA SER A 297 17.45 -1.78 -0.35
C SER A 297 17.72 -2.78 0.76
N ASP A 298 18.91 -3.35 0.77
CA ASP A 298 19.41 -4.19 1.85
C ASP A 298 19.98 -3.32 2.97
N ILE A 299 19.51 -3.56 4.19
CA ILE A 299 19.86 -2.80 5.38
C ILE A 299 21.30 -3.10 5.82
N GLN A 300 21.72 -4.37 5.69
CA GLN A 300 23.00 -4.81 6.23
C GLN A 300 24.18 -4.28 5.39
N THR A 301 24.00 -4.26 4.07
CA THR A 301 25.03 -3.80 3.13
C THR A 301 24.84 -2.34 2.71
N GLY A 302 23.67 -1.75 2.96
CA GLY A 302 23.30 -0.42 2.50
C GLY A 302 23.12 -0.30 0.98
N ARG A 303 23.06 -1.44 0.27
CA ARG A 303 22.98 -1.49 -1.19
C ARG A 303 21.54 -1.44 -1.69
N VAL A 304 21.34 -0.77 -2.83
CA VAL A 304 20.05 -0.74 -3.52
C VAL A 304 19.96 -1.95 -4.45
N LEU A 305 19.04 -2.87 -4.16
CA LEU A 305 18.85 -4.10 -4.93
C LEU A 305 18.01 -3.85 -6.19
N THR A 306 17.04 -2.95 -6.09
CA THR A 306 16.11 -2.67 -7.19
C THR A 306 15.61 -1.24 -7.07
N LYS A 307 15.53 -0.54 -8.21
CA LYS A 307 14.92 0.77 -8.34
C LYS A 307 14.03 0.74 -9.59
N VAL A 308 12.75 0.99 -9.42
CA VAL A 308 11.75 0.82 -10.48
C VAL A 308 10.82 2.02 -10.48
N THR A 309 10.40 2.42 -11.67
CA THR A 309 9.39 3.45 -11.92
C THR A 309 8.28 2.86 -12.78
N ASP A 310 7.13 3.54 -12.81
CA ASP A 310 6.08 3.23 -13.76
C ASP A 310 6.29 4.07 -15.03
N GLU A 311 6.77 3.43 -16.10
CA GLU A 311 7.03 4.10 -17.39
C GLU A 311 5.78 4.73 -18.00
N THR A 312 4.58 4.25 -17.62
CA THR A 312 3.32 4.72 -18.19
C THR A 312 2.77 5.99 -17.56
N ALA A 313 3.18 6.30 -16.32
CA ALA A 313 2.69 7.43 -15.56
C ALA A 313 3.78 7.96 -14.63
N GLY A 314 4.55 8.93 -15.15
CA GLY A 314 5.61 9.63 -14.43
C GLY A 314 5.04 10.60 -13.38
N CYS A 315 4.61 10.05 -12.24
CA CYS A 315 4.05 10.80 -11.13
C CYS A 315 4.86 10.58 -9.85
N ALA A 316 5.01 11.64 -9.05
CA ALA A 316 5.68 11.59 -7.75
C ALA A 316 4.95 10.65 -6.79
N LEU A 317 5.72 9.82 -6.06
CA LEU A 317 5.19 8.95 -5.03
C LEU A 317 5.15 9.70 -3.70
N THR A 318 4.04 9.59 -2.98
CA THR A 318 3.80 10.34 -1.74
C THR A 318 3.89 9.48 -0.48
N CYS A 319 3.67 8.18 -0.60
CA CYS A 319 3.75 7.22 0.49
C CYS A 319 3.94 5.81 -0.05
N ALA A 320 4.50 4.92 0.78
CA ALA A 320 4.64 3.52 0.46
C ALA A 320 4.54 2.66 1.72
N GLN A 321 3.91 1.49 1.60
CA GLN A 321 3.82 0.53 2.70
C GLN A 321 3.80 -0.90 2.16
N PHE A 322 4.52 -1.80 2.83
CA PHE A 322 4.42 -3.22 2.56
C PHE A 322 3.08 -3.80 3.02
N HIS A 323 2.59 -4.77 2.26
CA HIS A 323 1.58 -5.69 2.75
C HIS A 323 2.17 -6.59 3.84
N PRO A 324 1.39 -7.03 4.85
CA PRO A 324 1.89 -7.89 5.92
C PRO A 324 2.46 -9.26 5.46
N ASP A 325 2.22 -9.67 4.20
CA ASP A 325 2.87 -10.86 3.60
C ASP A 325 4.24 -10.56 2.99
N GLY A 326 4.59 -9.29 2.76
CA GLY A 326 5.88 -8.89 2.20
C GLY A 326 6.05 -9.03 0.69
N LEU A 327 5.15 -9.75 0.00
CA LEU A 327 5.26 -9.96 -1.46
C LEU A 327 4.76 -8.78 -2.30
N ILE A 328 3.78 -8.05 -1.78
CA ILE A 328 3.20 -6.89 -2.44
C ILE A 328 3.36 -5.65 -1.57
N PHE A 329 3.33 -4.48 -2.19
CA PHE A 329 3.30 -3.21 -1.50
C PHE A 329 2.43 -2.21 -2.24
N GLY A 330 1.91 -1.23 -1.50
CA GLY A 330 1.12 -0.14 -2.04
C GLY A 330 1.94 1.14 -2.07
N THR A 331 1.82 1.90 -3.16
CA THR A 331 2.37 3.25 -3.27
C THR A 331 1.25 4.24 -3.60
N GLY A 332 1.22 5.36 -2.89
CA GLY A 332 0.33 6.48 -3.20
C GLY A 332 1.02 7.45 -4.15
N THR A 333 0.25 8.06 -5.06
CA THR A 333 0.76 9.07 -5.98
C THR A 333 0.15 10.45 -5.72
N ALA A 334 0.82 11.49 -6.20
CA ALA A 334 0.28 12.84 -6.22
C ALA A 334 -0.96 12.96 -7.14
N ASP A 335 -1.06 12.13 -8.17
CA ASP A 335 -2.18 12.09 -9.13
C ASP A 335 -3.41 11.33 -8.60
N SER A 336 -3.55 11.20 -7.29
CA SER A 336 -4.72 10.56 -6.64
C SER A 336 -4.90 9.07 -6.99
N GLN A 337 -3.84 8.40 -7.43
CA GLN A 337 -3.85 6.97 -7.72
C GLN A 337 -3.13 6.20 -6.63
N ILE A 338 -3.62 4.99 -6.36
CA ILE A 338 -2.93 4.02 -5.52
C ILE A 338 -2.49 2.89 -6.44
N LYS A 339 -1.19 2.60 -6.44
CA LYS A 339 -0.60 1.53 -7.24
C LYS A 339 -0.19 0.39 -6.32
N ILE A 340 -0.51 -0.84 -6.69
CA ILE A 340 -0.07 -2.06 -6.00
C ILE A 340 0.97 -2.75 -6.86
N TRP A 341 2.12 -2.99 -6.26
CA TRP A 341 3.27 -3.58 -6.91
C TRP A 341 3.52 -4.99 -6.40
N ASP A 342 3.90 -5.88 -7.32
CA ASP A 342 4.51 -7.15 -6.97
C ASP A 342 6.02 -6.96 -6.88
N LEU A 343 6.58 -7.23 -5.70
CA LEU A 343 8.00 -7.08 -5.44
C LEU A 343 8.83 -8.02 -6.32
N LYS A 344 8.35 -9.23 -6.57
CA LYS A 344 9.09 -10.26 -7.31
C LYS A 344 9.17 -9.93 -8.80
N GLU A 345 8.01 -9.65 -9.39
CA GLU A 345 7.90 -9.38 -10.83
C GLU A 345 8.29 -7.92 -11.16
N ARG A 346 8.36 -7.05 -10.14
CA ARG A 346 8.66 -5.61 -10.27
C ARG A 346 7.66 -4.89 -11.18
N THR A 347 6.43 -5.38 -11.21
CA THR A 347 5.36 -4.86 -12.05
C THR A 347 4.23 -4.30 -11.20
N ASN A 348 3.53 -3.33 -11.76
CA ASN A 348 2.29 -2.83 -11.20
C ASN A 348 1.17 -3.83 -11.54
N VAL A 349 0.58 -4.43 -10.51
CA VAL A 349 -0.44 -5.49 -10.65
C VAL A 349 -1.86 -4.94 -10.55
N ALA A 350 -2.05 -3.83 -9.81
CA ALA A 350 -3.36 -3.23 -9.66
C ALA A 350 -3.27 -1.72 -9.42
N ASN A 351 -4.18 -0.98 -10.05
CA ASN A 351 -4.38 0.44 -9.81
C ASN A 351 -5.76 0.65 -9.20
N PHE A 352 -5.83 1.41 -8.10
CA PHE A 352 -7.11 1.82 -7.50
C PHE A 352 -7.38 3.29 -7.81
N PRO A 353 -8.21 3.57 -8.83
CA PRO A 353 -8.69 4.92 -9.10
C PRO A 353 -9.84 5.26 -8.16
N GLY A 354 -9.92 6.51 -7.69
CA GLY A 354 -11.13 6.98 -7.01
C GLY A 354 -10.94 8.11 -6.01
N HIS A 355 -9.70 8.44 -5.62
CA HIS A 355 -9.42 9.69 -4.91
C HIS A 355 -9.43 10.88 -5.87
N SER A 356 -9.73 12.07 -5.35
CA SER A 356 -9.68 13.33 -6.11
C SER A 356 -8.57 14.27 -5.66
N GLY A 357 -7.68 13.80 -4.77
CA GLY A 357 -6.51 14.54 -4.33
C GLY A 357 -5.33 13.61 -4.02
N PRO A 358 -4.13 14.17 -3.82
CA PRO A 358 -2.93 13.41 -3.50
C PRO A 358 -3.16 12.44 -2.35
N VAL A 359 -2.75 11.18 -2.55
CA VAL A 359 -2.80 10.15 -1.51
C VAL A 359 -1.75 10.51 -0.46
N THR A 360 -2.12 10.61 0.82
CA THR A 360 -1.19 11.00 1.88
C THR A 360 -0.69 9.80 2.67
N SER A 361 -1.53 8.78 2.83
CA SER A 361 -1.21 7.62 3.66
C SER A 361 -1.94 6.37 3.18
N ILE A 362 -1.29 5.23 3.38
CA ILE A 362 -1.77 3.91 3.04
C ILE A 362 -1.51 3.02 4.27
N ALA A 363 -2.52 2.23 4.65
CA ALA A 363 -2.43 1.26 5.72
C ALA A 363 -2.97 -0.09 5.22
N PHE A 364 -2.17 -1.14 5.27
CA PHE A 364 -2.64 -2.51 5.08
C PHE A 364 -3.15 -3.08 6.40
N SER A 365 -4.29 -3.78 6.33
CA SER A 365 -4.81 -4.49 7.49
C SER A 365 -4.06 -5.79 7.69
N GLU A 366 -3.82 -6.14 8.95
CA GLU A 366 -3.23 -7.41 9.39
C GLU A 366 -4.07 -8.65 9.00
N ASN A 367 -5.31 -8.45 8.56
CA ASN A 367 -6.12 -9.51 7.96
C ASN A 367 -5.70 -9.89 6.52
N GLY A 368 -4.84 -9.08 5.89
CA GLY A 368 -4.28 -9.32 4.55
C GLY A 368 -5.26 -9.13 3.38
N TYR A 369 -6.45 -8.59 3.63
CA TYR A 369 -7.48 -8.41 2.61
C TYR A 369 -7.94 -6.97 2.45
N TYR A 370 -7.77 -6.14 3.48
CA TYR A 370 -8.19 -4.74 3.45
C TYR A 370 -7.01 -3.80 3.34
N LEU A 371 -7.23 -2.76 2.56
CA LEU A 371 -6.34 -1.62 2.42
C LEU A 371 -7.15 -0.36 2.75
N ALA A 372 -6.65 0.45 3.68
CA ALA A 372 -7.17 1.79 3.95
C ALA A 372 -6.26 2.83 3.31
N THR A 373 -6.86 3.82 2.65
CA THR A 373 -6.14 4.92 2.03
C THR A 373 -6.75 6.24 2.43
N GLY A 374 -5.89 7.21 2.70
CA GLY A 374 -6.25 8.58 3.03
C GLY A 374 -5.66 9.51 2.00
N ALA A 375 -6.44 10.52 1.61
CA ALA A 375 -6.00 11.52 0.66
C ALA A 375 -6.35 12.93 1.15
N GLN A 376 -5.85 13.93 0.43
CA GLN A 376 -6.17 15.34 0.67
C GLN A 376 -7.62 15.71 0.31
N ASP A 377 -8.38 14.79 -0.28
CA ASP A 377 -9.81 14.97 -0.58
C ASP A 377 -10.73 14.81 0.65
N SER A 378 -10.14 14.79 1.86
CA SER A 378 -10.83 14.55 3.13
C SER A 378 -11.62 13.24 3.18
N SER A 379 -11.28 12.27 2.31
CA SER A 379 -11.93 10.97 2.28
C SER A 379 -10.98 9.84 2.69
N LEU A 380 -11.53 8.91 3.46
CA LEU A 380 -10.92 7.62 3.73
C LEU A 380 -11.60 6.59 2.84
N LYS A 381 -10.79 5.89 2.05
CA LYS A 381 -11.27 4.85 1.14
C LYS A 381 -10.76 3.50 1.60
N LEU A 382 -11.65 2.52 1.57
CA LEU A 382 -11.38 1.17 2.02
C LEU A 382 -11.58 0.21 0.84
N TRP A 383 -10.55 -0.56 0.58
CA TRP A 383 -10.44 -1.42 -0.58
C TRP A 383 -10.35 -2.88 -0.16
N ASP A 384 -11.07 -3.75 -0.86
CA ASP A 384 -10.90 -5.21 -0.74
C ASP A 384 -9.93 -5.67 -1.82
N LEU A 385 -8.74 -6.12 -1.42
CA LEU A 385 -7.67 -6.54 -2.31
C LEU A 385 -8.04 -7.78 -3.14
N ARG A 386 -9.01 -8.59 -2.71
CA ARG A 386 -9.46 -9.78 -3.48
C ARG A 386 -10.40 -9.41 -4.61
N LYS A 387 -11.21 -8.38 -4.40
CA LYS A 387 -12.19 -7.89 -5.39
C LYS A 387 -11.66 -6.71 -6.19
N LEU A 388 -10.55 -6.13 -5.75
CA LEU A 388 -9.91 -4.93 -6.31
C LEU A 388 -10.89 -3.75 -6.43
N LYS A 389 -11.75 -3.58 -5.41
CA LYS A 389 -12.81 -2.56 -5.43
C LYS A 389 -12.88 -1.82 -4.10
N ASN A 390 -13.23 -0.54 -4.19
CA ASN A 390 -13.67 0.24 -3.04
C ASN A 390 -15.01 -0.31 -2.57
N PHE A 391 -15.10 -0.74 -1.31
CA PHE A 391 -16.36 -1.20 -0.73
C PHE A 391 -16.95 -0.19 0.26
N LYS A 392 -16.14 0.75 0.75
CA LYS A 392 -16.57 1.78 1.68
C LYS A 392 -15.74 3.03 1.49
N THR A 393 -16.42 4.17 1.41
CA THR A 393 -15.82 5.51 1.49
C THR A 393 -16.41 6.19 2.72
N ILE A 394 -15.54 6.74 3.56
CA ILE A 394 -15.90 7.55 4.72
C ILE A 394 -15.44 8.97 4.40
N THR A 395 -16.39 9.85 4.13
CA THR A 395 -16.13 11.27 3.92
C THR A 395 -16.08 11.96 5.28
N LEU A 396 -14.94 12.56 5.61
CA LEU A 396 -14.77 13.36 6.81
C LEU A 396 -15.24 14.80 6.52
N ASP A 397 -15.22 15.64 7.55
CA ASP A 397 -15.65 17.03 7.43
C ASP A 397 -14.86 17.77 6.34
N ASN A 398 -15.53 18.72 5.68
CA ASN A 398 -14.92 19.54 4.63
C ASN A 398 -13.70 20.28 5.23
N ASN A 399 -12.48 19.95 4.76
CA ASN A 399 -11.16 20.42 5.24
C ASN A 399 -10.42 19.48 6.22
N TYR A 400 -10.89 18.26 6.46
CA TYR A 400 -10.10 17.30 7.23
C TYR A 400 -8.87 16.83 6.43
N GLU A 401 -7.67 17.05 6.97
CA GLU A 401 -6.44 16.56 6.33
C GLU A 401 -6.00 15.24 6.94
N VAL A 402 -6.08 14.13 6.21
CA VAL A 402 -5.54 12.86 6.67
C VAL A 402 -4.02 12.86 6.50
N LYS A 403 -3.26 12.63 7.57
CA LYS A 403 -1.78 12.55 7.52
C LYS A 403 -1.26 11.15 7.80
N SER A 404 -1.89 10.42 8.73
CA SER A 404 -1.46 9.07 9.11
C SER A 404 -2.64 8.12 9.25
N LEU A 405 -2.41 6.87 8.86
CA LEU A 405 -3.36 5.77 8.97
C LEU A 405 -2.61 4.55 9.48
N VAL A 406 -3.13 3.92 10.53
CA VAL A 406 -2.54 2.71 11.11
C VAL A 406 -3.64 1.76 11.56
N PHE A 407 -3.54 0.50 11.12
CA PHE A 407 -4.33 -0.58 11.69
C PHE A 407 -3.67 -1.09 12.97
N ASP A 408 -4.47 -1.57 13.91
CA ASP A 408 -3.95 -2.31 15.05
C ASP A 408 -3.42 -3.70 14.64
N GLN A 409 -2.63 -4.32 15.51
CA GLN A 409 -2.04 -5.64 15.29
C GLN A 409 -3.07 -6.75 15.00
N SER A 410 -4.32 -6.57 15.44
CA SER A 410 -5.40 -7.54 15.18
C SER A 410 -6.18 -7.24 13.89
N GLY A 411 -6.07 -6.03 13.33
CA GLY A 411 -6.89 -5.56 12.21
C GLY A 411 -8.36 -5.28 12.57
N THR A 412 -8.66 -5.11 13.85
CA THR A 412 -10.00 -4.78 14.38
C THR A 412 -10.25 -3.29 14.42
N TYR A 413 -9.22 -2.48 14.65
CA TYR A 413 -9.28 -1.02 14.78
C TYR A 413 -8.42 -0.33 13.72
N LEU A 414 -8.91 0.80 13.23
CA LEU A 414 -8.19 1.70 12.34
C LEU A 414 -8.09 3.07 13.02
N ALA A 415 -6.87 3.53 13.29
CA ALA A 415 -6.61 4.89 13.74
C ALA A 415 -6.32 5.81 12.55
N VAL A 416 -6.84 7.01 12.64
CA VAL A 416 -6.70 8.08 11.65
C VAL A 416 -6.15 9.31 12.37
N GLY A 417 -4.95 9.72 12.00
CA GLY A 417 -4.36 10.99 12.44
C GLY A 417 -4.50 12.03 11.33
N GLY A 418 -5.07 13.17 11.68
CA GLY A 418 -5.24 14.28 10.77
C GLY A 418 -5.46 15.60 11.51
N SER A 419 -6.59 16.25 11.30
CA SER A 419 -6.99 17.39 12.14
C SER A 419 -7.19 16.96 13.59
N ASP A 420 -7.82 15.81 13.79
CA ASP A 420 -8.02 15.17 15.09
C ASP A 420 -7.48 13.73 15.05
N ILE A 421 -7.62 13.00 16.14
CA ILE A 421 -7.40 11.55 16.19
C ILE A 421 -8.76 10.86 16.19
N ARG A 422 -9.03 10.05 15.18
CA ARG A 422 -10.27 9.23 15.12
C ARG A 422 -9.92 7.76 15.08
N VAL A 423 -10.67 6.94 15.84
CA VAL A 423 -10.53 5.48 15.80
C VAL A 423 -11.83 4.82 15.36
N TYR A 424 -11.73 3.94 14.37
CA TYR A 424 -12.85 3.22 13.77
C TYR A 424 -12.77 1.71 14.06
N ILE A 425 -13.91 1.07 14.25
CA ILE A 425 -14.00 -0.40 14.29
C ILE A 425 -14.13 -0.92 12.86
N CYS A 426 -13.20 -1.78 12.41
CA CYS A 426 -13.16 -2.29 11.03
C CYS A 426 -14.34 -3.20 10.66
N LYS A 427 -15.05 -3.76 11.65
CA LYS A 427 -16.23 -4.62 11.39
C LYS A 427 -17.44 -3.83 10.88
N GLN A 428 -17.67 -2.64 11.45
CA GLN A 428 -18.86 -1.82 11.19
C GLN A 428 -18.49 -0.47 10.53
N TRP A 429 -17.21 -0.09 10.58
CA TRP A 429 -16.68 1.21 10.18
C TRP A 429 -17.36 2.37 10.91
N SER A 430 -17.72 2.13 12.18
CA SER A 430 -18.24 3.14 13.10
C SER A 430 -17.09 3.78 13.86
N GLU A 431 -17.19 5.09 14.06
CA GLU A 431 -16.30 5.86 14.93
C GLU A 431 -16.56 5.49 16.39
N VAL A 432 -15.50 5.17 17.12
CA VAL A 432 -15.54 4.84 18.56
C VAL A 432 -15.06 6.02 19.39
N LEU A 433 -14.05 6.71 18.88
CA LEU A 433 -13.27 7.66 19.64
C LEU A 433 -12.82 8.79 18.74
N ASN A 434 -12.90 10.00 19.30
CA ASN A 434 -12.41 11.24 18.71
C ASN A 434 -11.67 12.06 19.77
N PHE A 435 -10.39 12.36 19.54
CA PHE A 435 -9.61 13.27 20.38
C PHE A 435 -9.20 14.52 19.61
N PRO A 436 -9.78 15.69 19.95
CA PRO A 436 -9.34 17.00 19.48
C PRO A 436 -8.27 17.60 20.40
N ASP A 437 -7.37 16.77 20.94
CA ASP A 437 -6.45 17.20 22.01
C ASP A 437 -5.21 17.93 21.48
N HIS A 438 -4.82 17.67 20.24
CA HIS A 438 -3.68 18.38 19.63
C HIS A 438 -4.10 19.76 19.15
N SER A 439 -3.29 20.78 19.42
CA SER A 439 -3.58 22.15 18.96
C SER A 439 -3.23 22.37 17.49
N GLY A 440 -2.63 21.37 16.83
CA GLY A 440 -2.28 21.39 15.41
C GLY A 440 -2.43 20.00 14.81
N LEU A 441 -2.15 19.88 13.51
CA LEU A 441 -2.32 18.62 12.77
C LEU A 441 -1.55 17.47 13.42
N VAL A 442 -2.24 16.34 13.61
CA VAL A 442 -1.69 15.07 14.04
C VAL A 442 -1.01 14.42 12.84
N THR A 443 0.30 14.26 12.93
CA THR A 443 1.16 13.79 11.84
C THR A 443 1.45 12.30 11.92
N GLY A 444 1.37 11.71 13.12
CA GLY A 444 1.63 10.30 13.35
C GLY A 444 0.74 9.74 14.45
N VAL A 445 0.28 8.51 14.26
CA VAL A 445 -0.53 7.77 15.24
C VAL A 445 -0.07 6.32 15.22
N ALA A 446 0.06 5.69 16.38
CA ALA A 446 0.46 4.30 16.50
C ALA A 446 -0.25 3.62 17.69
N PHE A 447 -0.65 2.36 17.50
CA PHE A 447 -1.22 1.55 18.57
C PHE A 447 -0.13 0.85 19.37
N GLY A 448 -0.28 0.89 20.70
CA GLY A 448 0.45 0.02 21.60
C GLY A 448 0.02 -1.45 21.46
N GLU A 449 0.71 -2.32 22.19
CA GLU A 449 0.44 -3.76 22.19
C GLU A 449 -1.02 -4.03 22.56
N HIS A 450 -1.70 -4.87 21.78
CA HIS A 450 -3.12 -5.18 21.96
C HIS A 450 -4.03 -3.95 22.14
N ALA A 451 -3.67 -2.83 21.49
CA ALA A 451 -4.35 -1.55 21.58
C ALA A 451 -4.48 -1.00 23.02
N GLN A 452 -3.67 -1.45 24.00
CA GLN A 452 -3.73 -1.02 25.40
C GLN A 452 -3.54 0.49 25.60
N PHE A 453 -2.82 1.13 24.68
CA PHE A 453 -2.70 2.56 24.60
C PHE A 453 -2.58 3.00 23.14
N LEU A 454 -2.79 4.29 22.90
CA LEU A 454 -2.57 4.96 21.63
C LEU A 454 -1.51 6.03 21.82
N ALA A 455 -0.54 6.11 20.90
CA ALA A 455 0.44 7.19 20.86
C ALA A 455 0.13 8.09 19.66
N SER A 456 0.30 9.39 19.82
CA SER A 456 0.17 10.35 18.72
C SER A 456 1.20 11.46 18.80
N THR A 457 1.55 11.99 17.63
CA THR A 457 2.45 13.13 17.49
C THR A 457 1.79 14.20 16.64
N GLY A 458 2.05 15.46 16.99
CA GLY A 458 1.45 16.59 16.28
C GLY A 458 2.45 17.68 15.89
N MET A 459 1.96 18.58 15.05
CA MET A 459 2.63 19.84 14.71
C MET A 459 2.79 20.78 15.92
N ASP A 460 2.06 20.52 17.01
CA ASP A 460 2.15 21.20 18.30
C ASP A 460 3.42 20.84 19.11
N ARG A 461 4.26 19.95 18.59
CA ARG A 461 5.52 19.44 19.19
C ARG A 461 5.31 18.48 20.35
N SER A 462 4.10 17.98 20.54
CA SER A 462 3.80 17.04 21.62
C SER A 462 3.78 15.60 21.11
N LEU A 463 4.32 14.70 21.92
CA LEU A 463 4.03 13.27 21.90
C LEU A 463 3.02 13.01 23.02
N LYS A 464 1.83 12.53 22.66
CA LYS A 464 0.75 12.25 23.60
C LYS A 464 0.45 10.76 23.65
N PHE A 465 0.09 10.29 24.84
CA PHE A 465 -0.34 8.92 25.08
C PHE A 465 -1.76 8.91 25.64
N TYR A 466 -2.59 8.02 25.11
CA TYR A 466 -3.97 7.80 25.54
C TYR A 466 -4.14 6.37 25.98
N SER A 467 -4.73 6.16 27.15
CA SER A 467 -5.13 4.84 27.64
C SER A 467 -6.39 5.00 28.50
N LEU A 468 -6.95 3.89 28.98
CA LEU A 468 -8.06 3.87 29.94
C LEU A 468 -7.83 4.72 31.18
#